data_AF-A0A401II15-F1
#
_entry.id   AF-A0A401II15-F1
#
_cell.length_a   1.000
_cell.length_b   1.000
_cell.length_c   1.000
_cell.angle_alpha   90.00
_cell.angle_beta   90.00
_cell.angle_gamma   90.00
#
_symmetry.space_group_name_H-M   'P 1'
#
loop_
_entity.id
_entity.type
_entity.pdbx_description
1 polymer ?
#
loop_
_entity_poly.entity_id
_entity_poly.type
_entity_poly.pdbx_seq_one_letter_code
_entity_poly.pdbx_strand_id
1 'polypeptide(L)'
;MLKDTLLTFGVEKYKGMLIIKIKKLEEIAAAVTDLAQTALRISDIWFTFRTRDLKSILDQVSEFLDRQKICFEKNKKFKGRSGRNRKVDFYIKNPYNVIE
;
A
#
# COMPACT_ATOMS: atom_id res chain seq x y z
N MET A 1 -3.62 12.68 10.58
CA MET A 1 -2.54 12.82 9.57
C MET A 1 -3.04 13.20 8.18
N LEU A 2 -3.79 12.34 7.45
CA LEU A 2 -4.27 12.70 6.10
C LEU A 2 -5.16 13.96 6.10
N LYS A 3 -6.12 14.03 7.05
CA LYS A 3 -7.00 15.21 7.23
C LYS A 3 -6.21 16.47 7.59
N ASP A 4 -5.16 16.33 8.40
CA ASP A 4 -4.33 17.45 8.83
C ASP A 4 -3.50 17.98 7.65
N THR A 5 -2.95 17.10 6.80
CA THR A 5 -2.28 17.51 5.55
C THR A 5 -3.22 18.28 4.63
N LEU A 6 -4.46 17.81 4.47
CA LEU A 6 -5.47 18.50 3.65
C LEU A 6 -5.80 19.90 4.21
N LEU A 7 -5.92 20.02 5.53
CA LEU A 7 -6.17 21.31 6.19
C LEU A 7 -4.99 22.29 6.06
N THR A 8 -3.76 21.82 6.24
CA THR A 8 -2.55 22.67 6.19
C THR A 8 -2.36 23.35 4.84
N PHE A 9 -2.65 22.65 3.74
CA PHE A 9 -2.49 23.16 2.38
C PHE A 9 -3.80 23.73 1.79
N GLY A 10 -4.89 23.79 2.58
CA GLY A 10 -6.19 24.27 2.10
C GLY A 10 -6.77 23.43 0.96
N VAL A 11 -6.45 22.14 0.91
CA VAL A 11 -6.84 21.22 -0.17
C VAL A 11 -8.08 20.44 0.24
N GLU A 12 -9.11 20.49 -0.58
CA GLU A 12 -10.31 19.67 -0.44
C GLU A 12 -10.16 18.35 -1.20
N LYS A 13 -10.70 17.26 -0.64
CA LYS A 13 -10.81 15.98 -1.34
C LYS A 13 -12.24 15.76 -1.80
N TYR A 14 -12.45 15.59 -3.10
CA TYR A 14 -13.77 15.33 -3.68
C TYR A 14 -13.71 14.18 -4.69
N LYS A 15 -14.43 13.09 -4.43
CA LYS A 15 -14.47 11.88 -5.31
C LYS A 15 -13.09 11.36 -5.76
N GLY A 16 -12.08 11.47 -4.89
CA GLY A 16 -10.71 11.03 -5.19
C GLY A 16 -9.81 12.10 -5.81
N MET A 17 -10.35 13.27 -6.17
CA MET A 17 -9.59 14.43 -6.64
C MET A 17 -9.12 15.28 -5.45
N LEU A 18 -7.98 15.94 -5.63
CA LEU A 18 -7.47 17.00 -4.76
C LEU A 18 -7.79 18.34 -5.43
N ILE A 19 -8.40 19.25 -4.69
CA ILE A 19 -8.90 20.53 -5.21
C ILE A 19 -8.42 21.66 -4.31
N ILE A 20 -7.81 22.68 -4.90
CA ILE A 20 -7.55 23.97 -4.26
C ILE A 20 -8.38 25.03 -4.97
N LYS A 21 -9.06 25.88 -4.19
CA LYS A 21 -9.81 27.03 -4.70
C LYS A 21 -8.92 28.26 -4.67
N ILE A 22 -8.72 28.89 -5.83
CA ILE A 22 -7.97 30.14 -5.97
C ILE A 22 -8.95 31.31 -6.09
N LYS A 23 -8.61 32.47 -5.51
CA LYS A 23 -9.42 33.68 -5.62
C LYS A 23 -8.86 34.64 -6.67
N LYS A 24 -7.54 34.66 -6.84
CA LYS A 24 -6.84 35.50 -7.81
C LYS A 24 -5.96 34.65 -8.72
N LEU A 25 -5.74 35.13 -9.94
CA LEU A 25 -4.89 34.44 -10.91
C LEU A 25 -3.42 34.42 -10.48
N GLU A 26 -2.97 35.47 -9.78
CA GLU A 26 -1.59 35.57 -9.25
C GLU A 26 -1.24 34.44 -8.26
N GLU A 27 -2.25 33.83 -7.62
CA GLU A 27 -2.09 32.76 -6.62
C GLU A 27 -1.88 31.38 -7.27
N ILE A 28 -2.04 31.25 -8.60
CA ILE A 28 -1.98 29.96 -9.30
C ILE A 28 -0.67 29.22 -9.03
N ALA A 29 0.48 29.90 -9.14
CA ALA A 29 1.77 29.24 -9.00
C ALA A 29 1.95 28.64 -7.59
N ALA A 30 1.51 29.38 -6.57
CA ALA A 30 1.51 28.91 -5.19
C ALA A 30 0.54 27.73 -5.01
N ALA A 31 -0.70 27.87 -5.50
CA ALA A 31 -1.72 26.82 -5.41
C ALA A 31 -1.30 25.50 -6.09
N VAL A 32 -0.67 25.57 -7.27
CA VAL A 32 -0.13 24.39 -7.95
C VAL A 32 0.95 23.73 -7.11
N THR A 33 1.83 24.53 -6.51
CA THR A 33 2.90 24.04 -5.63
C THR A 33 2.32 23.33 -4.40
N ASP A 34 1.34 23.95 -3.72
CA ASP A 34 0.69 23.37 -2.54
C ASP A 34 -0.06 22.07 -2.85
N LEU A 35 -0.73 22.01 -4.01
CA LEU A 35 -1.40 20.81 -4.46
C LEU A 35 -0.41 19.67 -4.75
N ALA A 36 0.72 19.98 -5.40
CA ALA A 36 1.79 19.02 -5.65
C ALA A 36 2.41 18.50 -4.35
N GLN A 37 2.73 19.39 -3.40
CA GLN A 37 3.27 19.02 -2.09
C GLN A 37 2.29 18.15 -1.30
N THR A 38 1.00 18.47 -1.36
CA THR A 38 -0.06 17.67 -0.73
C THR A 38 -0.13 16.27 -1.33
N ALA A 39 -0.10 16.16 -2.66
CA ALA A 39 -0.12 14.88 -3.35
C ALA A 39 1.09 14.00 -2.98
N LEU A 40 2.29 14.58 -2.95
CA LEU A 40 3.51 13.88 -2.54
C LEU A 40 3.40 13.38 -1.10
N ARG A 41 2.96 14.23 -0.17
CA ARG A 41 2.83 13.85 1.24
C ARG A 41 1.78 12.77 1.47
N ILE A 42 0.67 12.81 0.73
CA ILE A 42 -0.34 11.74 0.75
C ILE A 42 0.27 10.42 0.23
N SER A 43 1.05 10.47 -0.84
CA SER A 43 1.75 9.30 -1.39
C SER A 43 2.71 8.70 -0.37
N ASP A 44 3.52 9.52 0.30
CA ASP A 44 4.47 9.06 1.32
C ASP A 44 3.79 8.41 2.52
N ILE A 45 2.70 9.03 3.00
CA ILE A 45 1.85 8.47 4.05
C ILE A 45 1.34 7.11 3.59
N TRP A 46 0.75 7.03 2.39
CA TRP A 46 0.18 5.79 1.89
C TRP A 46 1.24 4.70 1.71
N PHE A 47 2.42 5.02 1.20
CA PHE A 47 3.52 4.06 1.05
C PHE A 47 4.02 3.55 2.41
N THR A 48 4.14 4.44 3.39
CA THR A 48 4.55 4.11 4.75
C THR A 48 3.53 3.21 5.45
N PHE A 49 2.25 3.55 5.39
CA PHE A 49 1.18 2.73 5.99
C PHE A 49 1.01 1.41 5.26
N ARG A 50 1.02 1.40 3.92
CA ARG A 50 0.88 0.18 3.13
C ARG A 50 1.96 -0.85 3.47
N THR A 51 3.21 -0.42 3.64
CA THR A 51 4.31 -1.34 3.98
C THR A 51 4.22 -1.85 5.41
N ARG A 52 3.81 -1.00 6.38
CA ARG A 52 3.65 -1.39 7.78
C ARG A 52 2.46 -2.33 8.00
N ASP A 53 1.31 -2.01 7.42
CA ASP A 53 0.09 -2.81 7.57
C ASP A 53 0.25 -4.18 6.91
N LEU A 54 0.84 -4.24 5.71
CA LEU A 54 1.14 -5.53 5.06
C LEU A 54 2.09 -6.38 5.89
N LYS A 55 3.17 -5.79 6.45
CA LYS A 55 4.09 -6.53 7.32
C LYS A 55 3.36 -7.09 8.56
N SER A 56 2.53 -6.26 9.21
CA SER A 56 1.76 -6.70 10.37
C SER A 56 0.81 -7.85 10.05
N ILE A 57 0.12 -7.80 8.91
CA ILE A 57 -0.78 -8.86 8.47
C ILE A 57 -0.01 -10.15 8.21
N LEU A 58 1.13 -10.08 7.51
CA LEU A 58 1.98 -11.26 7.27
C LEU A 58 2.51 -11.86 8.58
N ASP A 59 2.87 -11.03 9.56
CA ASP A 59 3.30 -11.53 10.86
C ASP A 59 2.15 -12.23 11.60
N GLN A 60 0.94 -11.67 11.57
CA GLN A 60 -0.26 -12.31 12.16
C GLN A 60 -0.62 -13.64 11.48
N VAL A 61 -0.54 -13.71 10.15
CA VAL A 61 -0.80 -14.95 9.40
C VAL A 61 0.25 -16.02 9.75
N SER A 62 1.52 -15.64 9.86
CA SER A 62 2.57 -16.56 10.31
C SER A 62 2.27 -17.13 11.68
N GLU A 63 1.96 -16.26 12.64
CA GLU A 63 1.65 -16.67 14.01
C GLU A 63 0.43 -17.58 14.05
N PHE A 64 -0.60 -17.29 13.24
CA PHE A 64 -1.76 -18.16 13.11
C PHE A 64 -1.38 -19.55 12.58
N LEU A 65 -0.58 -19.63 11.52
CA LEU A 65 -0.14 -20.91 10.95
C LEU A 65 0.73 -21.72 11.93
N ASP A 66 1.63 -21.04 12.66
CA ASP A 66 2.44 -21.64 13.72
C ASP A 66 1.56 -22.20 14.85
N ARG A 67 0.54 -21.44 15.29
CA ARG A 67 -0.44 -21.90 16.30
C ARG A 67 -1.24 -23.11 15.82
N GLN A 68 -1.60 -23.18 14.53
CA GLN A 68 -2.29 -24.32 13.94
C GLN A 68 -1.34 -25.50 13.62
N LYS A 69 -0.03 -25.37 13.89
CA LYS A 69 1.01 -26.36 13.57
C LYS A 69 1.06 -26.72 12.08
N ILE A 70 0.72 -25.78 11.22
CA ILE A 70 0.80 -25.95 9.77
C ILE A 70 2.23 -25.59 9.33
N CYS A 71 2.96 -26.53 8.74
CA CYS A 71 4.27 -26.23 8.18
C CYS A 71 4.15 -25.37 6.91
N PHE A 72 4.81 -24.21 6.90
CA PHE A 72 4.85 -23.31 5.74
C PHE A 72 6.26 -22.78 5.48
N GLU A 73 6.51 -22.41 4.23
CA GLU A 73 7.71 -21.70 3.78
C GLU A 73 7.30 -20.29 3.36
N LYS A 74 7.84 -19.24 4.01
CA LYS A 74 7.57 -17.87 3.59
C LYS A 74 8.31 -17.57 2.29
N ASN A 75 7.76 -16.66 1.49
CA ASN A 75 8.51 -15.96 0.46
C ASN A 75 9.09 -16.86 -0.65
N LYS A 76 8.49 -18.04 -0.87
CA LYS A 76 8.96 -19.01 -1.86
C LYS A 76 8.82 -18.47 -3.28
N LYS A 77 9.87 -18.65 -4.09
CA LYS A 77 9.91 -18.21 -5.48
C LYS A 77 9.50 -19.35 -6.41
N PHE A 78 8.60 -19.04 -7.34
CA PHE A 78 8.17 -19.92 -8.42
C PHE A 78 8.52 -19.30 -9.77
N LYS A 79 8.91 -20.16 -10.71
CA LYS A 79 9.08 -19.74 -12.10
C LYS A 79 7.70 -19.57 -12.72
N GLY A 80 7.35 -18.33 -13.08
CA GLY A 80 6.10 -18.05 -13.77
C GLY A 80 6.13 -18.50 -15.24
N ARG A 81 4.96 -18.69 -15.83
CA ARG A 81 4.80 -19.03 -17.26
C ARG A 81 5.41 -17.99 -18.21
N SER A 82 5.48 -16.73 -17.78
CA SER A 82 6.12 -15.64 -18.53
C SER A 82 7.65 -15.59 -18.38
N GLY A 83 8.27 -16.62 -17.80
CA GLY A 83 9.71 -16.65 -17.52
C GLY A 83 10.16 -15.78 -16.33
N ARG A 84 9.27 -14.94 -15.79
CA ARG A 84 9.56 -14.13 -14.59
C ARG A 84 9.33 -14.94 -13.32
N ASN A 85 10.27 -14.83 -12.37
CA ASN A 85 10.09 -15.39 -11.04
C ASN A 85 9.04 -14.59 -10.26
N ARG A 86 8.08 -15.29 -9.67
CA ARG A 86 7.05 -14.74 -8.79
C ARG A 86 7.26 -15.28 -7.38
N LYS A 87 6.98 -14.46 -6.39
CA LYS A 87 7.11 -14.79 -4.97
C LYS A 87 5.71 -14.97 -4.40
N VAL A 88 5.48 -16.02 -3.63
CA VAL A 88 4.28 -16.16 -2.79
C VAL A 88 4.64 -15.85 -1.35
N ASP A 89 3.73 -15.25 -0.60
CA ASP A 89 4.00 -14.86 0.78
C ASP A 89 4.09 -16.08 1.71
N PHE A 90 3.23 -17.07 1.50
CA PHE A 90 3.22 -18.35 2.22
C PHE A 90 3.04 -19.51 1.25
N TYR A 91 3.91 -20.52 1.35
CA TYR A 91 3.79 -21.79 0.66
C TYR A 91 3.57 -22.91 1.66
N ILE A 92 2.43 -23.58 1.57
CA ILE A 92 2.11 -24.76 2.38
C ILE A 92 2.23 -25.97 1.47
N LYS A 93 3.05 -26.94 1.86
CA LYS A 93 3.12 -28.23 1.16
C LYS A 93 2.02 -29.11 1.71
N ASN A 94 0.89 -29.18 1.01
CA ASN A 94 -0.17 -30.14 1.36
C ASN A 94 0.41 -31.57 1.22
N PRO A 95 0.28 -32.45 2.23
CA PRO A 95 0.66 -33.85 2.10
C PRO A 95 -0.24 -34.63 1.13
N TYR A 96 -1.44 -34.12 0.79
CA TYR A 96 -2.32 -34.72 -0.19
C TYR A 96 -2.15 -34.05 -1.56
N ASN A 97 -1.23 -34.59 -2.35
CA ASN A 97 -1.25 -34.43 -3.81
C ASN A 97 -2.55 -35.04 -4.34
N VAL A 98 -3.58 -34.23 -4.56
CA VAL A 98 -4.61 -34.59 -5.53
C VAL A 98 -4.10 -34.06 -6.87
N ILE A 99 -3.45 -34.96 -7.60
CA ILE A 99 -3.24 -34.83 -9.03
C ILE A 99 -4.60 -35.11 -9.66
N GLU A 100 -5.18 -34.12 -10.33
CA GLU A 100 -6.09 -34.33 -11.47
C GLU A 100 -5.36 -33.95 -12.75
#